data_AF-A0A4Q4Z7I5-F1
#
_entry.id   AF-A0A4Q4Z7I5-F1
#
_cell.length_a   1.000
_cell.length_b   1.000
_cell.length_c   1.000
_cell.angle_alpha   90.00
_cell.angle_beta   90.00
_cell.angle_gamma   90.00
#
_symmetry.space_group_name_H-M   'P 1'
#
loop_
_entity.id
_entity.type
_entity.pdbx_description
1 polymer ?
#
loop_
_entity_poly.entity_id
_entity_poly.type
_entity_poly.pdbx_seq_one_letter_code
_entity_poly.pdbx_strand_id
1 'polypeptide(L)'
;MPSPQAAEVGRLIEACYAALRSPRGRTPKEYYGALTLADAALALATEGGLDDGPVRQCEILQDFCRNSLKSAYGRSDRHERDVYERAASSRGVEPDDSDADTASFGGSVEAQASSSEAQGCAAEPVKRTRSVRWV
;
A
#
# COMPACT_ATOMS: atom_id res chain seq x y z
N MET A 1 14.73 10.98 39.14
CA MET A 1 14.75 9.67 38.45
C MET A 1 13.33 9.36 38.00
N PRO A 2 13.08 9.00 36.74
CA PRO A 2 11.75 8.56 36.30
C PRO A 2 11.34 7.29 37.07
N SER A 3 10.05 7.12 37.31
CA SER A 3 9.54 5.90 37.92
C SER A 3 9.81 4.69 37.00
N PRO A 4 9.96 3.47 37.54
CA PRO A 4 10.16 2.27 36.72
C PRO A 4 9.07 2.10 35.65
N GLN A 5 7.83 2.50 36.00
CA GLN A 5 6.68 2.47 35.10
C GLN A 5 6.79 3.52 34.00
N ALA A 6 7.22 4.75 34.31
CA ALA A 6 7.48 5.79 33.31
C ALA A 6 8.56 5.34 32.31
N ALA A 7 9.60 4.68 32.80
CA ALA A 7 10.65 4.13 31.95
C ALA A 7 10.10 3.02 31.03
N GLU A 8 9.22 2.16 31.54
CA GLU A 8 8.59 1.10 30.73
C GLU A 8 7.67 1.65 29.65
N VAL A 9 6.82 2.63 29.99
CA VAL A 9 5.98 3.34 29.01
C VAL A 9 6.85 3.97 27.91
N GLY A 10 7.96 4.61 28.29
CA GLY A 10 8.93 5.14 27.33
C GLY A 10 9.50 4.07 26.39
N ARG A 11 9.91 2.91 26.92
CA ARG A 11 10.40 1.78 26.12
C ARG A 11 9.36 1.26 25.13
N LEU A 12 8.10 1.13 25.56
CA LEU A 12 7.02 0.67 24.70
C LEU A 12 6.70 1.67 23.59
N ILE A 13 6.71 2.97 23.89
CA ILE A 13 6.55 4.03 22.89
C ILE A 13 7.69 3.97 21.86
N GLU A 14 8.93 3.84 22.30
CA GLU A 14 10.08 3.70 21.40
C GLU A 14 9.98 2.46 20.52
N ALA A 15 9.58 1.31 21.09
CA ALA A 15 9.37 0.07 20.35
C ALA A 15 8.25 0.22 19.31
N CYS A 16 7.16 0.92 19.66
CA CYS A 16 6.08 1.24 18.73
C CYS A 16 6.61 2.07 17.54
N TYR A 17 7.36 3.15 17.80
CA TYR A 17 7.97 3.94 16.72
C TYR A 17 8.96 3.13 15.88
N ALA A 18 9.76 2.25 16.49
CA ALA A 18 10.69 1.40 15.77
C ALA A 18 9.94 0.46 14.81
N ALA A 19 8.84 -0.14 15.25
CA ALA A 19 7.97 -0.96 14.41
C ALA A 19 7.41 -0.13 13.24
N LEU A 20 6.92 1.08 13.50
CA LEU A 20 6.34 1.96 12.48
C LEU A 20 7.36 2.53 11.47
N ARG A 21 8.63 2.61 11.86
CA ARG A 21 9.75 3.07 11.01
C ARG A 21 10.44 1.93 10.25
N SER A 22 10.02 0.68 10.45
CA SER A 22 10.57 -0.48 9.75
C SER A 22 10.50 -0.28 8.22
N PRO A 23 11.63 -0.36 7.50
CA PRO A 23 11.65 -0.23 6.05
C PRO A 23 11.14 -1.48 5.33
N ARG A 24 10.87 -2.59 6.04
CA ARG A 24 10.40 -3.85 5.45
C ARG A 24 8.95 -3.82 4.95
N GLY A 25 8.34 -2.63 4.98
CA GLY A 25 7.07 -2.32 4.34
C GLY A 25 5.95 -2.43 5.35
N ARG A 26 5.24 -1.32 5.55
CA ARG A 26 4.18 -1.17 6.55
C ARG A 26 2.99 -2.09 6.26
N THR A 27 3.15 -3.36 6.62
CA THR A 27 2.11 -4.37 6.45
C THR A 27 1.05 -4.23 7.54
N PRO A 28 -0.18 -4.72 7.31
CA PRO A 28 -1.19 -4.78 8.37
C PRO A 28 -0.65 -5.42 9.66
N LYS A 29 0.14 -6.49 9.55
CA LYS A 29 0.75 -7.18 10.69
C LYS A 29 1.63 -6.27 11.55
N GLU A 30 2.44 -5.43 10.92
CA GLU A 30 3.30 -4.47 11.63
C GLU A 30 2.48 -3.39 12.35
N TYR A 31 1.41 -2.89 11.72
CA TYR A 31 0.52 -1.93 12.38
C TYR A 31 -0.24 -2.54 13.55
N TYR A 32 -0.64 -3.82 13.49
CA TYR A 32 -1.20 -4.51 14.65
C TYR A 32 -0.19 -4.62 15.79
N GLY A 33 1.05 -5.02 15.50
CA GLY A 33 2.10 -5.09 16.53
C GLY A 33 2.37 -3.73 17.17
N ALA A 34 2.44 -2.67 16.35
CA ALA A 34 2.59 -1.31 16.85
C ALA A 34 1.37 -0.86 17.70
N LEU A 35 0.16 -1.23 17.29
CA LEU A 35 -1.06 -0.94 18.06
C LEU A 35 -1.04 -1.65 19.42
N THR A 36 -0.67 -2.92 19.48
CA THR A 36 -0.59 -3.66 20.75
C THR A 36 0.41 -3.04 21.73
N LEU A 37 1.52 -2.50 21.22
CA LEU A 37 2.51 -1.80 22.04
C LEU A 37 1.95 -0.48 22.56
N ALA A 38 1.22 0.27 21.72
CA ALA A 38 0.58 1.52 22.12
C ALA A 38 -0.57 1.30 23.12
N ASP A 39 -1.34 0.23 22.98
CA ASP A 39 -2.38 -0.17 23.93
C ASP A 39 -1.77 -0.53 25.30
N ALA A 40 -0.70 -1.33 25.31
CA ALA A 40 0.02 -1.67 26.54
C ALA A 40 0.65 -0.43 27.22
N ALA A 41 1.25 0.47 26.43
CA ALA A 41 1.81 1.71 26.94
C ALA A 41 0.73 2.63 27.55
N LEU A 42 -0.43 2.74 26.91
CA LEU A 42 -1.54 3.53 27.42
C LEU A 42 -2.10 2.96 28.73
N ALA A 43 -2.29 1.63 28.80
CA ALA A 43 -2.76 0.97 30.01
C ALA A 43 -1.79 1.24 31.18
N LEU A 44 -0.49 1.04 30.96
CA LEU A 44 0.52 1.33 31.98
C LEU A 44 0.59 2.82 32.35
N ALA A 45 0.38 3.72 31.39
CA ALA A 45 0.39 5.15 31.65
C ALA A 45 -0.79 5.59 32.53
N THR A 46 -1.98 5.10 32.21
CA THR A 46 -3.22 5.42 32.94
C THR A 46 -3.25 4.78 34.33
N GLU A 47 -2.89 3.50 34.44
CA GLU A 47 -2.79 2.80 35.73
C GLU A 47 -1.70 3.39 36.64
N GLY A 48 -0.60 3.86 36.05
CA GLY A 48 0.50 4.49 36.76
C GLY A 48 0.25 5.95 37.18
N GLY A 49 -0.88 6.53 36.79
CA GLY A 49 -1.17 7.94 37.03
C GLY A 49 -0.12 8.87 36.42
N LEU A 50 0.42 8.51 35.25
CA LEU A 50 1.36 9.35 34.53
C LEU A 50 0.69 10.62 34.01
N ASP A 51 1.51 11.63 33.73
CA ASP A 51 1.05 12.90 33.16
C ASP A 51 0.25 12.70 31.85
N ASP A 52 -0.60 13.67 31.53
CA ASP A 52 -1.41 13.66 30.31
C ASP A 52 -0.57 13.57 29.02
N GLY A 53 0.70 14.01 29.07
CA GLY A 53 1.61 13.99 27.92
C GLY A 53 1.84 12.58 27.35
N PRO A 54 2.44 11.66 28.14
CA PRO A 54 2.60 10.26 27.76
C PRO A 54 1.30 9.56 27.36
N VAL A 55 0.21 9.82 28.10
CA VAL A 55 -1.13 9.26 27.80
C VAL A 55 -1.57 9.69 26.40
N ARG A 56 -1.54 11.00 26.13
CA ARG A 56 -1.91 11.57 24.83
C ARG A 56 -1.02 11.07 23.69
N GLN A 57 0.27 10.85 23.96
CA GLN A 57 1.17 10.27 22.97
C GLN A 57 0.78 8.84 22.59
N CYS A 58 0.37 8.02 23.57
CA CYS A 58 -0.10 6.66 23.31
C CYS A 58 -1.40 6.66 22.50
N GLU A 59 -2.35 7.57 22.80
CA GLU A 59 -3.59 7.72 22.03
C GLU A 59 -3.32 8.08 20.57
N ILE A 60 -2.40 9.03 20.31
CA ILE A 60 -2.01 9.42 18.95
C ILE A 60 -1.44 8.22 18.18
N LEU A 61 -0.62 7.39 18.85
CA LEU A 61 -0.07 6.17 18.24
C LEU A 61 -1.16 5.14 17.94
N GLN A 62 -2.12 4.94 18.85
CA GLN A 62 -3.26 4.05 18.62
C GLN A 62 -4.07 4.50 17.40
N ASP A 63 -4.42 5.79 17.33
CA ASP A 63 -5.22 6.34 16.24
C ASP A 63 -4.49 6.21 14.90
N PHE A 64 -3.18 6.50 14.89
CA PHE A 64 -2.36 6.30 13.70
C PHE A 64 -2.37 4.85 13.22
N CYS A 65 -2.19 3.89 14.14
CA CYS A 65 -2.17 2.47 13.79
C CYS A 65 -3.56 2.00 13.31
N ARG A 66 -4.64 2.37 14.00
CA ARG A 66 -6.02 2.05 13.62
C ARG A 66 -6.38 2.60 12.24
N ASN A 67 -6.04 3.86 11.96
CA ASN A 67 -6.30 4.48 10.66
C ASN A 67 -5.48 3.83 9.55
N SER A 68 -4.23 3.49 9.84
CA SER A 68 -3.36 2.80 8.89
C SER A 68 -3.89 1.40 8.56
N LEU A 69 -4.38 0.66 9.56
CA LEU A 69 -5.03 -0.64 9.37
C LEU A 69 -6.28 -0.53 8.51
N LYS A 70 -7.19 0.39 8.83
CA LYS A 70 -8.41 0.65 8.02
C LYS A 70 -8.05 0.94 6.56
N SER A 71 -7.03 1.77 6.33
CA SER A 71 -6.56 2.10 4.98
C SER A 71 -5.91 0.91 4.26
N ALA A 72 -5.16 0.07 4.98
CA ALA A 72 -4.54 -1.11 4.41
C ALA A 72 -5.58 -2.16 3.98
N TYR A 73 -6.59 -2.42 4.82
CA TYR A 73 -7.68 -3.33 4.49
C TYR A 73 -8.56 -2.82 3.35
N GLY A 74 -8.94 -1.53 3.37
CA GLY A 74 -9.73 -0.95 2.28
C GLY A 74 -9.02 -0.98 0.91
N ARG A 75 -7.68 -0.94 0.89
CA ARG A 75 -6.90 -1.13 -0.35
C ARG A 75 -6.90 -2.58 -0.83
N SER A 76 -6.84 -3.54 0.08
CA SER A 76 -6.91 -4.96 -0.25
C SER A 76 -8.27 -5.30 -0.87
N ASP A 77 -9.35 -4.87 -0.23
CA ASP A 77 -10.72 -5.14 -0.69
C ASP A 77 -10.98 -4.54 -2.08
N ARG A 78 -10.45 -3.33 -2.33
CA ARG A 78 -10.55 -2.70 -3.65
C ARG A 78 -9.76 -3.47 -4.71
N HIS A 79 -8.55 -3.93 -4.37
CA HIS A 79 -7.74 -4.72 -5.30
C HIS A 79 -8.41 -6.04 -5.67
N GLU A 80 -8.97 -6.76 -4.69
CA GLU A 80 -9.69 -8.01 -4.95
C GLU A 80 -10.90 -7.77 -5.87
N ARG A 81 -11.66 -6.70 -5.60
CA ARG A 81 -12.78 -6.31 -6.45
C ARG A 81 -12.36 -6.01 -7.89
N ASP A 82 -11.29 -5.23 -8.09
CA ASP A 82 -10.76 -4.91 -9.42
C ASP A 82 -10.31 -6.20 -10.18
N VAL A 83 -9.74 -7.18 -9.46
CA VAL A 83 -9.35 -8.48 -10.05
C VAL A 83 -10.58 -9.26 -10.51
N TYR A 84 -11.61 -9.34 -9.66
CA TYR A 84 -12.86 -10.01 -10.03
C TYR A 84 -13.56 -9.32 -11.20
N GLU A 85 -13.67 -7.99 -11.19
CA GLU A 85 -14.30 -7.23 -12.28
C GLU A 85 -13.55 -7.41 -13.61
N ARG A 86 -12.21 -7.41 -13.59
CA ARG A 86 -11.39 -7.70 -14.79
C ARG A 86 -11.60 -9.13 -15.29
N ALA A 87 -11.61 -10.12 -14.40
CA ALA A 87 -11.84 -11.52 -14.76
C ALA A 87 -13.25 -11.73 -15.34
N ALA A 88 -14.27 -11.10 -14.76
CA ALA A 88 -15.63 -11.13 -15.27
C ALA A 88 -15.76 -10.48 -16.65
N SER A 89 -15.10 -9.33 -16.86
CA SER A 89 -15.08 -8.62 -18.14
C SER A 89 -14.38 -9.43 -19.25
N SER A 90 -13.30 -10.15 -18.92
CA SER A 90 -12.58 -10.99 -19.90
C SER A 90 -13.33 -12.25 -20.36
N ARG A 91 -14.43 -12.62 -19.69
CA ARG A 91 -15.19 -13.84 -20.00
C ARG A 91 -16.32 -13.64 -21.03
N GLY A 92 -16.39 -12.46 -21.65
CA GLY A 92 -17.44 -12.06 -22.59
C GLY A 92 -17.03 -11.94 -24.07
N VAL A 93 -15.86 -12.46 -24.46
CA VAL A 93 -15.46 -12.56 -25.88
C VAL A 93 -15.33 -14.04 -26.22
N GLU A 94 -16.46 -14.71 -26.41
CA GLU A 94 -16.51 -15.87 -27.30
C GLU A 94 -16.42 -15.30 -28.72
N PRO A 95 -15.46 -15.74 -29.56
CA PRO A 95 -15.59 -15.53 -31.00
C PRO A 95 -16.82 -16.34 -31.45
N ASP A 96 -17.86 -15.63 -31.86
CA ASP A 96 -18.96 -16.20 -32.63
C ASP A 96 -18.39 -16.63 -33.99
N ASP A 97 -17.74 -17.81 -34.02
CA ASP A 97 -17.46 -18.54 -35.26
C ASP A 97 -18.77 -19.16 -35.75
N SER A 98 -19.72 -18.30 -36.10
CA SER A 98 -20.88 -18.67 -36.92
C SER A 98 -20.43 -18.71 -38.38
N ASP A 99 -19.91 -19.89 -38.74
CA ASP A 99 -19.65 -20.34 -40.10
C ASP A 99 -20.97 -20.33 -40.90
N ALA A 100 -21.17 -19.28 -41.68
CA ALA A 100 -22.26 -19.18 -42.64
C ALA A 100 -21.70 -18.75 -43.99
N ASP A 101 -21.36 -19.76 -44.79
CA ASP A 101 -21.20 -19.69 -46.23
C ASP A 101 -22.34 -18.86 -46.86
N THR A 102 -22.02 -17.71 -47.42
CA THR A 102 -22.78 -17.17 -48.55
C THR A 102 -21.85 -16.39 -49.46
N ALA A 103 -21.50 -17.02 -50.58
CA ALA A 103 -20.79 -16.41 -51.68
C ALA A 103 -21.58 -15.19 -52.23
N SER A 104 -20.89 -14.07 -52.43
CA SER A 104 -21.20 -13.16 -53.53
C SER A 104 -19.98 -12.31 -53.91
N PHE A 105 -19.74 -12.26 -55.22
CA PHE A 105 -18.59 -11.72 -55.92
C PHE A 105 -18.51 -10.19 -55.94
N GLY A 106 -17.27 -9.69 -55.99
CA GLY A 106 -16.87 -8.40 -56.58
C GLY A 106 -16.56 -7.31 -55.54
N GLY A 107 -15.39 -6.70 -55.47
CA GLY A 107 -14.19 -6.72 -56.31
C GLY A 107 -13.22 -5.66 -55.80
N SER A 108 -12.03 -5.65 -56.40
CA SER A 108 -10.93 -4.69 -56.20
C SER A 108 -10.06 -4.87 -54.96
N VAL A 109 -9.04 -5.70 -55.19
CA VAL A 109 -7.73 -5.67 -54.56
C VAL A 109 -7.17 -4.25 -54.60
N GLU A 110 -6.86 -3.69 -53.44
CA GLU A 110 -5.69 -2.82 -53.33
C GLU A 110 -4.92 -3.19 -52.07
N ALA A 111 -3.71 -3.68 -52.33
CA ALA A 111 -2.74 -4.08 -51.33
C ALA A 111 -2.07 -2.84 -50.74
N GLN A 112 -2.04 -2.75 -49.41
CA GLN A 112 -0.86 -2.23 -48.73
C GLN A 112 -0.55 -3.09 -47.51
N ALA A 113 0.44 -3.95 -47.69
CA ALA A 113 1.33 -4.33 -46.63
C ALA A 113 2.13 -3.09 -46.21
N SER A 114 2.11 -2.77 -44.93
CA SER A 114 3.31 -2.27 -44.25
C SER A 114 3.20 -2.52 -42.75
N SER A 115 4.00 -3.51 -42.35
CA SER A 115 4.52 -3.68 -41.00
C SER A 115 5.14 -2.36 -40.51
N SER A 116 4.86 -1.97 -39.27
CA SER A 116 5.62 -0.94 -38.58
C SER A 116 5.78 -1.34 -37.12
N GLU A 117 6.74 -2.25 -36.94
CA GLU A 117 7.76 -2.27 -35.90
C GLU A 117 7.39 -1.76 -34.50
N ALA A 118 7.35 -2.70 -33.57
CA ALA A 118 7.65 -2.44 -32.17
C ALA A 118 9.02 -1.75 -32.07
N GLN A 119 9.05 -0.49 -31.64
CA GLN A 119 10.26 0.18 -31.22
C GLN A 119 10.12 0.61 -29.76
N GLY A 120 10.68 -0.21 -28.88
CA GLY A 120 11.01 0.22 -27.54
C GLY A 120 12.08 1.29 -27.57
N CYS A 121 11.94 2.31 -26.74
CA CYS A 121 13.04 3.18 -26.36
C CYS A 121 13.05 3.31 -24.84
N ALA A 122 14.17 2.89 -24.26
CA ALA A 122 14.45 2.85 -22.84
C ALA A 122 14.32 4.22 -22.19
N ALA A 123 13.72 4.24 -20.99
CA ALA A 123 13.77 5.38 -20.10
C ALA A 123 15.19 5.50 -19.51
N GLU A 124 15.87 6.61 -19.77
CA GLU A 124 17.05 7.03 -19.02
C GLU A 124 16.62 7.81 -17.76
N PRO A 125 16.84 7.32 -16.53
CA PRO A 125 16.62 8.13 -15.34
C PRO A 125 17.80 9.11 -15.15
N VAL A 126 17.53 10.40 -15.39
CA VAL A 126 18.46 11.49 -15.09
C VAL A 126 18.82 11.49 -13.60
N LYS A 127 20.05 11.10 -13.28
CA LYS A 127 20.62 11.22 -11.93
C LYS A 127 20.94 12.69 -11.64
N ARG A 128 20.03 13.42 -11.00
CA ARG A 128 20.35 14.72 -10.38
C ARG A 128 20.84 14.49 -8.95
N THR A 129 22.14 14.32 -8.78
CA THR A 129 22.82 14.42 -7.48
C THR A 129 22.91 15.90 -7.09
N ARG A 130 22.11 16.31 -6.11
CA ARG A 130 22.24 17.62 -5.45
C ARG A 130 23.20 17.48 -4.28
N SER A 131 24.43 17.97 -4.45
CA SER A 131 25.37 18.09 -3.33
C SER A 131 24.93 19.26 -2.44
N VAL A 132 24.80 19.00 -1.14
CA VAL A 132 24.55 20.03 -0.13
C VAL A 132 25.86 20.21 0.62
N ARG A 133 26.47 21.39 0.45
CA ARG A 133 27.63 21.83 1.22
C ARG A 133 27.12 22.44 2.52
N TRP A 134 27.43 21.81 3.65
CA TRP A 134 27.25 22.41 4.96
C TRP A 134 28.42 23.36 5.22
N VAL A 135 28.10 24.59 5.66
CA VAL A 135 29.05 25.58 6.21
C VAL A 135 28.85 25.59 7.71
#